data_AF-A0A954FW45-F1
#
_entry.id   AF-A0A954FW45-F1
#
_cell.length_a   1.000
_cell.length_b   1.000
_cell.length_c   1.000
_cell.angle_alpha   90.00
_cell.angle_beta   90.00
_cell.angle_gamma   90.00
#
_symmetry.space_group_name_H-M   'P 1'
#
loop_
_entity.id
_entity.type
_entity.pdbx_description
1 polymer ?
#
loop_
_entity_poly.entity_id
_entity_poly.type
_entity_poly.pdbx_seq_one_letter_code
_entity_poly.pdbx_strand_id
1 'polypeptide(L)' 'MSAVQRDRSLGEGVYFAPADYVGLRRRLVIFVVDGAVLVGLMFVIAFLSLFVFEDYSEDSS' A
#
# COMPACT_ATOMS: atom_id res chain seq x y z
N MET A 1 20.09 28.08 -16.35
CA MET A 1 19.12 26.96 -16.32
C MET A 1 18.47 26.86 -17.69
N SER A 2 18.93 25.92 -18.52
CA SER A 2 18.39 25.72 -19.86
C SER A 2 16.96 25.17 -19.76
N ALA A 3 15.99 25.96 -20.22
CA ALA A 3 14.60 25.54 -20.32
C ALA A 3 14.52 24.31 -21.23
N VAL A 4 14.23 23.14 -20.66
CA VAL A 4 13.98 21.91 -21.41
C VAL A 4 12.68 22.15 -22.19
N GLN A 5 12.81 22.38 -23.49
CA GLN A 5 11.71 22.59 -24.40
C GLN A 5 10.89 21.29 -24.48
N ARG A 6 9.75 21.25 -23.77
CA ARG A 6 8.85 20.09 -23.75
C ARG A 6 8.18 19.97 -25.12
N ASP A 7 8.38 18.85 -25.78
CA ASP A 7 7.67 18.49 -27.01
C ASP A 7 6.15 18.46 -26.75
N ARG A 8 5.38 19.13 -27.61
CA ARG A 8 3.92 19.30 -27.52
C ARG A 8 3.18 18.64 -28.68
N SER A 9 3.85 17.79 -29.45
CA SER A 9 3.32 17.17 -30.68
C SER A 9 2.07 16.30 -30.47
N LEU A 10 1.83 15.79 -29.26
CA LEU A 10 0.70 14.91 -28.93
C LEU A 10 -0.52 15.65 -28.30
N GLY A 11 -0.55 16.98 -28.35
CA GLY A 11 -1.66 17.82 -27.84
C GLY A 11 -1.49 18.27 -26.38
N GLU A 12 -2.36 19.16 -25.89
CA GLU A 12 -2.39 19.62 -24.48
C GLU A 12 -3.03 18.57 -23.55
N GLY A 13 -2.43 17.38 -23.50
CA GLY A 13 -2.66 16.47 -22.39
C GLY A 13 -1.91 16.95 -21.15
N VAL A 14 -2.42 16.64 -19.95
CA VAL A 14 -1.65 16.79 -18.71
C VAL A 14 -0.44 15.84 -18.79
N TYR A 15 0.68 16.35 -19.32
CA TYR A 15 1.94 15.62 -19.29
C TYR A 15 2.42 15.61 -17.85
N PHE A 16 2.31 14.47 -17.19
CA PHE A 16 3.05 14.22 -15.97
C PHE A 16 4.53 14.32 -16.30
N ALA A 17 5.22 15.28 -15.68
CA ALA A 17 6.66 15.32 -15.78
C ALA A 17 7.22 14.04 -15.14
N PRO A 18 8.36 13.49 -15.59
CA PRO A 18 9.01 12.38 -14.89
C PRO A 18 9.28 12.67 -13.40
N ALA A 19 9.38 13.96 -13.03
CA ALA A 19 9.47 14.42 -11.65
C ALA A 19 8.17 14.23 -10.83
N ASP A 20 7.01 14.20 -11.48
CA ASP A 20 5.70 13.94 -10.86
C ASP A 20 5.45 12.44 -10.69
N TYR A 21 6.29 11.60 -11.31
CA TYR A 21 6.23 10.16 -11.12
C TYR A 21 6.75 9.81 -9.73
N VAL A 22 5.89 9.16 -8.94
CA VAL A 22 6.28 8.56 -7.67
C VAL A 22 7.41 7.56 -7.94
N GLY A 23 8.64 7.96 -7.62
CA GLY A 23 9.84 7.18 -7.89
C GLY A 23 9.81 5.81 -7.19
N LEU A 24 10.57 4.86 -7.74
CA LEU A 24 10.60 3.46 -7.30
C LEU A 24 10.81 3.31 -5.77
N ARG A 25 11.64 4.17 -5.17
CA ARG A 25 11.86 4.22 -3.71
C ARG A 25 10.57 4.46 -2.92
N ARG A 26 9.75 5.41 -3.35
CA ARG A 26 8.51 5.77 -2.65
C ARG A 26 7.44 4.68 -2.84
N ARG A 27 7.44 4.01 -4.00
CA ARG A 27 6.60 2.82 -4.24
C ARG A 27 6.98 1.64 -3.33
N LEU A 28 8.27 1.39 -3.15
CA LEU A 28 8.76 0.37 -2.22
C LEU A 28 8.33 0.65 -0.78
N VAL A 29 8.42 1.89 -0.32
CA VAL A 29 7.96 2.27 1.02
C VAL A 29 6.46 2.03 1.18
N ILE A 30 5.66 2.44 0.20
CA ILE A 30 4.20 2.19 0.22
C ILE A 30 3.92 0.68 0.28
N PHE A 31 4.59 -0.11 -0.55
CA PHE A 31 4.44 -1.57 -0.56
C PHE A 31 4.79 -2.22 0.78
N VAL A 32 5.90 -1.80 1.41
CA VAL A 32 6.32 -2.31 2.71
C VAL A 32 5.32 -1.94 3.81
N VAL A 33 4.84 -0.70 3.81
CA VAL A 33 3.83 -0.24 4.78
C VAL A 33 2.53 -1.01 4.62
N ASP A 34 2.07 -1.18 3.38
CA ASP A 34 0.84 -1.91 3.06
C ASP A 34 0.96 -3.38 3.50
N GLY A 35 2.09 -4.03 3.20
CA GLY A 35 2.39 -5.38 3.69
C GLY A 35 2.42 -5.48 5.21
N ALA A 36 3.03 -4.51 5.91
CA ALA A 36 3.08 -4.49 7.37
C ALA A 36 1.70 -4.34 8.00
N VAL A 37 0.84 -3.49 7.42
CA VAL A 37 -0.56 -3.32 7.87
C VAL A 37 -1.34 -4.63 7.70
N LEU A 38 -1.22 -5.29 6.54
CA LEU A 38 -1.89 -6.57 6.29
C LEU A 38 -1.41 -7.67 7.26
N VAL A 39 -0.12 -7.75 7.52
CA VAL A 39 0.45 -8.71 8.49
C VAL A 39 -0.05 -8.40 9.91
N GLY A 40 -0.09 -7.12 10.30
CA GLY A 40 -0.63 -6.72 11.60
C GLY A 40 -2.11 -7.09 11.75
N LEU A 41 -2.91 -6.87 10.71
CA LEU A 41 -4.33 -7.24 10.68
C LEU A 41 -4.51 -8.76 10.83
N MET A 42 -3.76 -9.53 10.05
CA MET A 42 -3.73 -11.00 10.14
C MET A 42 -3.41 -11.48 11.57
N PHE A 43 -2.43 -10.86 12.23
CA PHE A 43 -2.06 -11.21 13.59
C PHE A 43 -3.18 -10.94 14.59
N VAL A 44 -3.84 -9.78 14.49
CA VAL A 44 -4.98 -9.43 15.36
C VAL A 44 -6.14 -10.41 15.17
N ILE A 45 -6.47 -10.75 13.93
CA ILE A 45 -7.52 -11.72 13.62
C ILE A 45 -7.18 -13.09 14.21
N ALA A 46 -5.94 -13.57 14.01
CA ALA A 46 -5.49 -14.84 14.55
C ALA A 46 -5.55 -14.86 16.08
N PHE A 47 -5.08 -13.79 16.72
CA PHE A 47 -5.14 -13.64 18.17
C PHE A 47 -6.58 -13.73 18.68
N LEU A 48 -7.51 -12.94 18.12
CA LEU A 48 -8.92 -12.97 18.52
C LEU A 48 -9.57 -14.34 18.26
N SER A 49 -9.21 -15.01 17.17
CA SER A 49 -9.75 -16.33 16.84
C SER A 49 -9.41 -17.39 17.88
N LEU A 50 -8.27 -17.27 18.58
CA LEU A 50 -7.90 -18.18 19.66
C LEU A 50 -8.86 -18.06 20.85
N PHE A 51 -9.17 -16.83 21.28
CA PHE A 51 -10.10 -16.60 22.40
C PHE A 51 -11.52 -17.04 22.04
N VAL A 52 -11.98 -16.76 20.82
CA VAL A 52 -13.31 -17.20 20.36
C VAL A 52 -13.42 -18.72 20.31
N PHE A 53 -12.35 -19.43 19.91
CA PHE A 53 -12.34 -20.88 19.89
C PHE A 53 -12.37 -21.49 21.31
N GLU A 54 -11.66 -20.87 22.25
CA GLU A 54 -11.64 -21.29 23.66
C GLU A 54 -13.04 -21.18 24.26
N ASP A 55 -13.70 -20.03 24.09
CA ASP A 55 -15.06 -19.75 24.57
C ASP A 55 -16.09 -20.74 23.99
N TYR A 56 -16.00 -21.05 22.68
CA TYR A 56 -16.89 -22.02 22.03
C TYR A 56 -16.69 -23.46 22.54
N SER A 57 -15.47 -23.81 22.95
CA SER A 57 -15.16 -25.15 23.44
C SER A 57 -15.70 -25.40 24.85
N GLU A 58 -15.67 -24.41 25.73
CA GLU A 58 -16.19 -24.51 27.09
C GLU A 58 -17.72 -24.69 27.10
N ASP A 59 -18.46 -23.95 26.25
CA ASP A 59 -19.92 -24.07 26.15
C ASP A 59 -20.42 -25.41 25.57
N SER A 60 -19.54 -26.17 24.91
CA SER A 60 -19.85 -27.46 24.27
C SER A 60 -19.57 -28.69 25.14
N SER A 61 -19.01 -28.50 26.35
CA SER A 61 -18.56 -29.54 27.29
C SER A 61 -19.56 -29.78 28.43
#